data_AF-A0A2M6GN60-F1
#
_entry.id   AF-A0A2M6GN60-F1
#
_cell.length_a   1.000
_cell.length_b   1.000
_cell.length_c   1.000
_cell.angle_alpha   90.00
_cell.angle_beta   90.00
_cell.angle_gamma   90.00
#
_symmetry.space_group_name_H-M   'P 1'
#
loop_
_entity.id
_entity.type
_entity.pdbx_description
1 polymer ?
#
loop_
_entity_poly.entity_id
_entity_poly.type
_entity_poly.pdbx_seq_one_letter_code
_entity_poly.pdbx_strand_id
1 'polypeptide(L)'
;MNKKSIPGWTININEISNGVFKVTLTDSYGRKAETVDNATDETIERATADAFDIEKQISKNWNLFLYDLCIQKIGDTEIKTKDYNAKAFGSWFIERQDKRLVYDGKDSCLTFQTKSKIDWTDIEIIKNEDLKYSNFVRQINTLTENTTHNSSLPKVGRT
;
A
#
# COMPACT_ATOMS: atom_id res chain seq x y z
N MET A 1 -10.52 19.01 -2.04
CA MET A 1 -10.39 17.56 -1.80
C MET A 1 -9.37 17.02 -2.80
N ASN A 2 -8.15 16.72 -2.36
CA ASN A 2 -7.16 16.10 -3.23
C ASN A 2 -7.65 14.70 -3.60
N LYS A 3 -8.10 14.50 -4.84
CA LYS A 3 -8.40 13.17 -5.38
C LYS A 3 -7.13 12.33 -5.18
N LYS A 4 -7.24 11.27 -4.38
CA LYS A 4 -6.14 10.38 -3.99
C LYS A 4 -5.60 9.70 -5.25
N SER A 5 -4.62 10.31 -5.89
CA SER A 5 -3.92 9.76 -7.05
C SER A 5 -2.71 8.97 -6.58
N ILE A 6 -2.39 7.83 -7.21
CA ILE A 6 -1.18 7.04 -6.94
C ILE A 6 0.10 7.86 -7.20
N PRO A 7 1.23 7.63 -6.48
CA PRO A 7 2.40 8.49 -6.57
C PRO A 7 2.95 8.63 -7.99
N GLY A 8 3.16 9.87 -8.44
CA GLY A 8 3.68 10.16 -9.78
C GLY A 8 2.62 10.13 -10.90
N TRP A 9 1.37 9.80 -10.60
CA TRP A 9 0.27 9.77 -11.56
C TRP A 9 -0.71 10.90 -11.31
N THR A 10 -1.34 11.39 -12.37
CA THR A 10 -2.42 12.38 -12.34
C THR A 10 -3.72 11.73 -12.80
N ILE A 11 -4.76 11.86 -11.98
CA ILE A 11 -6.10 11.35 -12.30
C ILE A 11 -6.93 12.40 -13.05
N ASN A 12 -7.49 12.00 -14.19
CA ASN A 12 -8.47 12.74 -14.95
C ASN A 12 -9.76 11.92 -15.04
N ILE A 13 -10.90 12.54 -14.77
CA ILE A 13 -12.22 11.89 -14.84
C ILE A 13 -13.08 12.73 -15.76
N ASN A 14 -13.48 12.17 -16.90
CA ASN A 14 -14.26 12.86 -17.91
C ASN A 14 -15.57 12.09 -18.15
N GLU A 15 -16.70 12.77 -18.12
CA GLU A 15 -17.96 12.19 -18.59
C GLU A 15 -17.95 12.13 -20.12
N ILE A 16 -18.13 10.93 -20.68
CA ILE A 16 -18.10 10.69 -22.13
C ILE A 16 -19.48 10.39 -22.72
N SER A 17 -20.43 10.04 -21.86
CA SER A 17 -21.86 9.88 -22.15
C SER A 17 -22.62 10.02 -20.83
N ASN A 18 -23.94 10.22 -20.89
CA ASN A 18 -24.77 10.42 -19.69
C ASN A 18 -24.57 9.28 -18.67
N GLY A 19 -23.96 9.60 -17.53
CA GLY A 19 -23.65 8.64 -16.46
C GLY A 19 -22.50 7.68 -16.75
N VAL A 20 -21.74 7.89 -17.83
CA VAL A 20 -20.57 7.10 -18.21
C VAL A 20 -19.33 7.98 -18.18
N PHE A 21 -18.38 7.59 -17.34
CA PHE A 21 -17.15 8.32 -17.07
C PHE A 21 -15.94 7.51 -17.51
N LYS A 22 -15.01 8.19 -18.17
CA LYS A 22 -13.66 7.69 -18.42
C LYS A 22 -12.74 8.19 -17.31
N VAL A 23 -12.19 7.26 -16.53
CA VAL A 23 -11.12 7.51 -15.56
C VAL A 23 -9.79 7.20 -16.23
N THR A 24 -8.91 8.20 -16.30
CA THR A 24 -7.57 8.09 -16.88
C THR A 24 -6.54 8.53 -15.85
N LEU A 25 -5.64 7.63 -15.48
CA LEU A 25 -4.40 7.96 -14.78
C LEU A 25 -3.30 8.17 -15.82
N THR A 26 -2.53 9.25 -15.69
CA THR A 26 -1.38 9.53 -16.57
C THR A 26 -0.16 9.91 -15.75
N ASP A 27 0.99 9.31 -16.03
CA ASP A 27 2.25 9.67 -15.39
C ASP A 27 3.05 10.74 -16.17
N SER A 28 4.21 11.12 -15.63
CA SER A 28 5.10 12.10 -16.25
C SER A 28 5.68 11.69 -17.60
N TYR A 29 5.62 10.40 -17.95
CA TYR A 29 6.08 9.87 -19.24
C TYR A 29 4.93 9.77 -20.27
N GLY A 30 3.71 10.15 -19.89
CA GLY A 30 2.52 10.11 -20.74
C GLY A 30 1.90 8.73 -20.87
N ARG A 31 2.34 7.73 -20.07
CA ARG A 31 1.74 6.39 -20.05
C ARG A 31 0.39 6.47 -19.35
N LYS A 32 -0.55 5.63 -19.75
CA LYS A 32 -1.95 5.73 -19.31
C LYS A 32 -2.49 4.42 -18.80
N ALA A 33 -3.18 4.49 -17.66
CA ALA A 33 -4.09 3.46 -17.17
C ALA A 33 -5.52 4.02 -17.26
N GLU A 34 -6.40 3.31 -17.96
CA GLU A 34 -7.73 3.82 -18.30
C GLU A 34 -8.82 2.80 -18.03
N THR A 35 -9.93 3.27 -17.47
CA THR A 35 -11.13 2.47 -17.27
C THR A 35 -12.35 3.34 -17.57
N VAL A 36 -13.39 2.74 -18.15
CA VAL A 36 -14.65 3.42 -18.48
C VAL A 36 -15.78 2.74 -17.72
N ASP A 37 -16.43 3.48 -16.83
CA ASP A 37 -17.52 2.98 -15.98
C ASP A 37 -18.31 4.18 -15.37
N ASN A 38 -19.10 3.96 -14.34
CA ASN A 38 -19.89 4.97 -13.64
C ASN A 38 -19.10 5.89 -12.66
N ALA A 39 -17.77 5.96 -12.75
CA ALA A 39 -16.86 6.70 -11.85
C ALA A 39 -17.08 6.46 -10.34
N THR A 40 -17.40 5.22 -9.97
CA THR A 40 -17.38 4.81 -8.55
C THR A 40 -15.95 4.75 -8.01
N ASP A 41 -15.81 4.69 -6.68
CA ASP A 41 -14.51 4.46 -6.05
C ASP A 41 -13.86 3.15 -6.55
N GLU A 42 -14.67 2.12 -6.84
CA GLU A 42 -14.19 0.88 -7.47
C GLU A 42 -13.57 1.12 -8.85
N THR A 43 -14.17 2.00 -9.66
CA THR A 43 -13.64 2.41 -10.97
C THR A 43 -12.25 3.04 -10.83
N ILE A 44 -12.07 3.89 -9.81
CA ILE A 44 -10.77 4.53 -9.51
C ILE A 44 -9.76 3.49 -9.03
N GLU A 45 -10.16 2.55 -8.17
CA GLU A 45 -9.29 1.48 -7.67
C GLU A 45 -8.85 0.52 -8.79
N ARG A 46 -9.71 0.22 -9.77
CA ARG A 46 -9.32 -0.56 -10.97
C ARG A 46 -8.26 0.17 -11.80
N ALA A 47 -8.49 1.44 -12.13
CA ALA A 47 -7.49 2.24 -12.84
C ALA A 47 -6.18 2.33 -12.05
N THR A 48 -6.25 2.41 -10.72
CA THR A 48 -5.09 2.44 -9.83
C THR A 48 -4.32 1.10 -9.86
N ALA A 49 -5.02 -0.03 -9.90
CA ALA A 49 -4.41 -1.34 -10.06
C ALA A 49 -3.65 -1.46 -11.38
N ASP A 50 -4.23 -0.97 -12.48
CA ASP A 50 -3.57 -0.95 -13.78
C ASP A 50 -2.31 -0.06 -13.76
N ALA A 51 -2.38 1.13 -13.13
CA ALA A 51 -1.22 2.02 -12.97
C ALA A 51 -0.11 1.38 -12.11
N PHE A 52 -0.48 0.63 -11.06
CA PHE A 52 0.45 -0.12 -10.24
C PHE A 52 1.17 -1.21 -11.04
N ASP A 53 0.44 -1.97 -11.86
CA ASP A 53 1.03 -3.02 -12.71
C ASP A 53 1.96 -2.42 -13.77
N ILE A 54 1.60 -1.27 -14.35
CA ILE A 54 2.49 -0.52 -15.24
C ILE A 54 3.76 -0.14 -14.49
N GLU A 55 3.69 0.52 -13.34
CA GLU A 55 4.89 0.90 -12.57
C GLU A 55 5.76 -0.31 -12.23
N LYS A 56 5.16 -1.44 -11.83
CA LYS A 56 5.90 -2.67 -11.55
C LYS A 56 6.72 -3.18 -12.74
N GLN A 57 6.18 -3.07 -13.95
CA GLN A 57 6.80 -3.64 -15.15
C GLN A 57 7.94 -2.78 -15.70
N ILE A 58 7.86 -1.45 -15.57
CA ILE A 58 8.73 -0.54 -16.33
C ILE A 58 9.41 0.54 -15.49
N SER A 59 9.10 0.66 -14.20
CA SER A 59 9.70 1.68 -13.33
C SER A 59 11.11 1.32 -12.91
N LYS A 60 12.03 2.28 -13.02
CA LYS A 60 13.36 2.18 -12.42
C LYS A 60 13.35 2.49 -10.92
N ASN A 61 12.25 3.07 -10.42
CA ASN A 61 12.11 3.53 -9.03
C ASN A 61 10.99 2.78 -8.29
N TRP A 62 10.73 1.53 -8.70
CA TRP A 62 9.67 0.68 -8.14
C TRP A 62 9.63 0.68 -6.61
N ASN A 63 10.80 0.56 -5.96
CA ASN A 63 10.87 0.45 -4.51
C ASN A 63 10.46 1.76 -3.80
N LEU A 64 10.83 2.92 -4.38
CA LEU A 64 10.40 4.22 -3.88
C LEU A 64 8.91 4.43 -4.12
N PHE A 65 8.43 4.05 -5.31
CA PHE A 65 7.01 4.10 -5.64
C PHE A 65 6.15 3.30 -4.66
N LEU A 66 6.56 2.06 -4.34
CA LEU A 66 5.87 1.21 -3.36
C LEU A 66 5.84 1.86 -1.97
N TYR A 67 6.97 2.42 -1.54
CA TYR A 67 7.07 3.13 -0.27
C TYR A 67 6.11 4.33 -0.23
N ASP A 68 6.19 5.22 -1.21
CA ASP A 68 5.35 6.44 -1.27
C ASP A 68 3.86 6.08 -1.32
N LEU A 69 3.49 5.04 -2.06
CA LEU A 69 2.11 4.56 -2.15
C LEU A 69 1.63 4.01 -0.80
N CYS A 70 2.48 3.28 -0.09
CA CYS A 70 2.16 2.76 1.25
C CYS A 70 1.90 3.92 2.23
N ILE A 71 2.79 4.91 2.27
CA ILE A 71 2.64 6.11 3.11
C ILE A 71 1.34 6.84 2.80
N GLN A 72 1.08 7.06 1.50
CA GLN A 72 -0.11 7.77 1.07
C GLN A 72 -1.41 7.03 1.44
N LYS A 73 -1.42 5.70 1.36
CA LYS A 73 -2.60 4.87 1.69
C LYS A 73 -2.83 4.78 3.20
N ILE A 74 -1.79 4.76 4.02
CA ILE A 74 -1.90 4.75 5.49
C ILE A 74 -2.34 6.11 6.02
N GLY A 75 -1.79 7.20 5.47
CA GLY A 75 -1.95 8.55 6.02
C GLY A 75 -0.98 8.79 7.19
N ASP A 76 -0.30 9.95 7.19
CA ASP A 76 0.86 10.20 8.07
C ASP A 76 0.56 10.17 9.58
N THR A 77 -0.68 10.35 10.01
CA THR A 77 -1.04 10.49 11.44
C THR A 77 -0.93 9.19 12.24
N GLU A 78 -0.75 8.04 11.59
CA GLU A 78 -0.76 6.73 12.25
C GLU A 78 0.59 6.01 12.24
N ILE A 79 1.61 6.60 11.63
CA ILE A 79 2.92 5.96 11.48
C ILE A 79 3.80 6.30 12.69
N LYS A 80 4.32 5.26 13.34
CA LYS A 80 5.23 5.41 14.48
C LYS A 80 6.66 5.70 14.04
N THR A 81 7.14 4.93 13.07
CA THR A 81 8.45 5.14 12.45
C THR A 81 8.42 4.60 11.03
N LYS A 82 9.20 5.22 10.14
CA LYS A 82 9.35 4.85 8.74
C LYS A 82 10.75 5.19 8.29
N ASP A 83 11.31 4.39 7.41
CA ASP A 83 12.58 4.67 6.76
C ASP A 83 12.58 4.15 5.32
N TYR A 84 13.22 4.90 4.44
CA TYR A 84 13.49 4.50 3.07
C TYR A 84 14.99 4.67 2.80
N ASN A 85 15.66 3.58 2.43
CA ASN A 85 17.10 3.56 2.24
C ASN A 85 17.49 3.25 0.79
N ALA A 86 17.68 4.32 0.01
CA ALA A 86 18.16 4.24 -1.37
C ALA A 86 19.52 3.52 -1.51
N LYS A 87 20.38 3.59 -0.48
CA LYS A 87 21.72 2.94 -0.50
C LYS A 87 21.65 1.44 -0.20
N ALA A 88 20.54 0.96 0.36
CA ALA A 88 20.29 -0.44 0.63
C ALA A 88 19.26 -1.00 -0.35
N PHE A 89 19.55 -0.89 -1.66
CA PHE A 89 18.68 -1.38 -2.73
C PHE A 89 17.26 -0.80 -2.71
N GLY A 90 17.06 0.38 -2.09
CA GLY A 90 15.73 0.95 -1.91
C GLY A 90 14.86 0.19 -0.90
N SER A 91 15.47 -0.56 0.03
CA SER A 91 14.74 -1.20 1.12
C SER A 91 14.07 -0.17 2.02
N TRP A 92 12.92 -0.54 2.57
CA TRP A 92 12.16 0.36 3.43
C TRP A 92 11.35 -0.40 4.47
N PHE A 93 10.89 0.30 5.50
CA PHE A 93 9.89 -0.22 6.41
C PHE A 93 8.97 0.89 6.90
N ILE A 94 7.75 0.50 7.27
CA ILE A 94 6.75 1.36 7.89
C ILE A 94 6.19 0.63 9.10
N GLU A 95 6.41 1.17 10.28
CA GLU A 95 5.96 0.63 11.57
C GLU A 95 4.76 1.41 12.10
N ARG A 96 3.75 0.65 12.54
CA ARG A 96 2.58 1.13 13.26
C ARG A 96 2.36 0.23 14.48
N GLN A 97 2.49 0.78 15.67
CA GLN A 97 2.33 0.07 16.95
C GLN A 97 3.24 -1.19 17.05
N ASP A 98 2.64 -2.37 17.11
CA ASP A 98 3.25 -3.70 17.16
C ASP A 98 3.28 -4.39 15.79
N LYS A 99 3.03 -3.65 14.71
CA LYS A 99 2.99 -4.15 13.34
C LYS A 99 3.95 -3.34 12.46
N ARG A 100 4.53 -3.97 11.44
CA ARG A 100 5.24 -3.25 10.39
C ARG A 100 5.18 -3.96 9.06
N LEU A 101 5.29 -3.18 8.00
CA LEU A 101 5.64 -3.67 6.67
C LEU A 101 7.12 -3.40 6.43
N VAL A 102 7.82 -4.39 5.90
CA VAL A 102 9.23 -4.31 5.51
C VAL A 102 9.32 -4.72 4.06
N TYR A 103 9.97 -3.92 3.23
CA TYR A 103 10.34 -4.30 1.89
C TYR A 103 11.85 -4.45 1.81
N ASP A 104 12.31 -5.68 1.56
CA ASP A 104 13.71 -5.94 1.24
C ASP A 104 13.92 -5.67 -0.26
N GLY A 105 14.65 -4.60 -0.57
CA GLY A 105 14.92 -4.19 -1.95
C GLY A 105 15.95 -5.08 -2.66
N LYS A 106 16.75 -5.85 -1.91
CA LYS A 106 17.72 -6.79 -2.48
C LYS A 106 17.04 -8.08 -2.90
N ASP A 107 16.22 -8.64 -2.01
CA ASP A 107 15.50 -9.90 -2.25
C ASP A 107 14.14 -9.67 -2.92
N SER A 108 13.75 -8.40 -3.08
CA SER A 108 12.50 -7.96 -3.71
C SER A 108 11.28 -8.64 -3.08
N CYS A 109 11.16 -8.54 -1.76
CA CYS A 109 10.06 -9.13 -1.00
C CYS A 109 9.44 -8.14 -0.02
N LEU A 110 8.11 -8.17 0.06
CA LEU A 110 7.32 -7.43 1.04
C LEU A 110 6.92 -8.39 2.17
N THR A 111 7.30 -8.05 3.38
CA THR A 111 7.03 -8.84 4.58
C THR A 111 6.17 -8.06 5.56
N PHE A 112 5.08 -8.67 6.00
CA PHE A 112 4.32 -8.19 7.15
C PHE A 112 4.83 -8.85 8.42
N GLN A 113 5.13 -8.04 9.42
CA GLN A 113 5.72 -8.48 10.67
C GLN A 113 4.92 -7.96 11.86
N THR A 114 4.84 -8.77 12.91
CA THR A 114 4.29 -8.36 14.20
C THR A 114 5.36 -8.44 15.29
N LYS A 115 5.24 -7.59 16.30
CA LYS A 115 6.16 -7.52 17.42
C LYS A 115 5.58 -8.27 18.61
N SER A 116 6.30 -9.28 19.08
CA SER A 116 5.99 -9.97 20.33
C SER A 116 7.10 -9.71 21.33
N LYS A 117 6.77 -8.98 22.41
CA LYS A 117 7.73 -8.49 23.42
C LYS A 117 8.81 -7.59 22.80
N ILE A 118 9.88 -8.18 22.27
CA ILE A 118 11.07 -7.50 21.75
C ILE A 118 11.33 -7.85 20.29
N ASP A 119 10.96 -9.07 19.87
CA ASP A 119 11.30 -9.61 18.56
C ASP A 119 10.20 -9.37 17.54
N TRP A 120 10.62 -9.17 16.29
CA TRP A 120 9.74 -9.13 15.12
C TRP A 120 9.62 -10.53 14.53
N THR A 121 8.39 -10.93 14.23
CA THR A 121 8.09 -12.22 13.60
C THR A 121 7.44 -11.98 12.24
N ASP A 122 7.94 -12.68 11.23
CA ASP A 122 7.37 -12.69 9.89
C ASP A 122 6.04 -13.45 9.91
N ILE A 123 4.97 -12.78 9.46
CA ILE A 123 3.63 -13.36 9.38
C ILE A 123 3.30 -13.74 7.94
N GLU A 124 3.64 -12.87 6.99
CA GLU A 124 3.42 -13.11 5.56
C GLU A 124 4.55 -12.47 4.75
N ILE A 125 5.03 -13.19 3.73
CA ILE A 125 6.05 -12.73 2.80
C ILE A 125 5.46 -12.83 1.39
N ILE A 126 5.50 -11.74 0.63
CA ILE A 126 5.06 -11.65 -0.76
C ILE A 126 6.26 -11.27 -1.60
N LYS A 127 6.68 -12.15 -2.51
CA LYS A 127 7.73 -11.83 -3.48
C LYS A 127 7.21 -10.82 -4.50
N ASN A 128 8.13 -10.04 -5.05
CA ASN A 128 7.78 -9.02 -6.04
C ASN A 128 7.05 -9.61 -7.25
N GLU A 129 7.43 -10.80 -7.73
CA GLU A 129 6.74 -11.49 -8.84
C GLU A 129 5.23 -11.68 -8.55
N ASP A 130 4.89 -12.04 -7.31
CA ASP A 130 3.52 -12.30 -6.86
C ASP A 130 2.80 -11.05 -6.30
N LEU A 131 3.52 -9.94 -6.13
CA LEU A 131 2.97 -8.71 -5.58
C LEU A 131 1.98 -8.10 -6.59
N LYS A 132 0.72 -8.03 -6.19
CA LYS A 132 -0.38 -7.42 -6.94
C LYS A 132 -0.93 -6.26 -6.14
N TYR A 133 -1.56 -5.30 -6.81
CA TYR A 133 -2.16 -4.18 -6.09
C TYR A 133 -3.13 -4.62 -4.97
N SER A 134 -3.92 -5.68 -5.19
CA SER A 134 -4.87 -6.20 -4.20
C SER A 134 -4.21 -6.78 -2.94
N ASN A 135 -3.14 -7.56 -3.07
CA ASN A 135 -2.46 -8.12 -1.90
C ASN A 135 -1.60 -7.07 -1.19
N PHE A 136 -1.07 -6.08 -1.92
CA PHE A 136 -0.42 -4.91 -1.35
C PHE A 136 -1.38 -4.07 -0.48
N VAL A 137 -2.56 -3.74 -1.01
CA VAL A 137 -3.60 -3.03 -0.24
C VAL A 137 -4.08 -3.84 0.95
N ARG A 138 -4.22 -5.18 0.81
CA ARG A 138 -4.55 -6.06 1.93
C ARG A 138 -3.54 -5.92 3.07
N GLN A 139 -2.24 -5.92 2.77
CA GLN A 139 -1.20 -5.74 3.79
C GLN A 139 -1.30 -4.40 4.51
N ILE A 140 -1.60 -3.33 3.78
CA ILE A 140 -1.81 -1.99 4.35
C ILE A 140 -3.02 -1.99 5.28
N ASN A 141 -4.12 -2.62 4.90
CA ASN A 141 -5.31 -2.73 5.74
C ASN A 141 -5.03 -3.52 7.02
N THR A 142 -4.32 -4.65 6.92
CA THR A 142 -3.90 -5.42 8.11
C THR A 142 -3.03 -4.60 9.06
N LEU A 143 -2.16 -3.74 8.51
CA LEU A 143 -1.32 -2.82 9.29
C LEU A 143 -2.15 -1.76 10.03
N THR A 144 -3.22 -1.24 9.41
CA THR A 144 -4.07 -0.17 9.97
C THR A 144 -5.20 -0.69 10.87
N GLU A 145 -5.60 -1.95 10.76
CA GLU A 145 -6.56 -2.57 11.67
C GLU A 145 -6.11 -2.46 13.13
N ASN A 146 -6.97 -1.89 13.98
CA ASN A 146 -6.70 -1.76 15.41
C ASN A 146 -6.70 -3.14 16.06
N THR A 147 -5.59 -3.53 16.68
CA THR A 147 -5.52 -4.74 17.49
C THR A 147 -6.26 -4.47 18.80
N THR A 148 -7.53 -4.85 18.90
CA THR A 148 -8.25 -4.82 20.19
C THR A 148 -7.59 -5.86 21.09
N HIS A 149 -6.65 -5.42 21.95
CA HIS A 149 -6.16 -6.26 23.03
C HIS A 149 -7.30 -6.50 24.01
N ASN A 150 -8.06 -7.57 23.81
CA ASN A 150 -8.89 -8.14 24.88
C ASN A 150 -7.95 -8.72 25.94
N SER A 151 -7.48 -7.87 26.85
CA SER A 151 -6.79 -8.30 28.06
C SER A 151 -7.82 -8.84 29.07
N SER A 152 -8.45 -9.97 28.76
CA SER A 152 -9.17 -10.74 29.77
C SER A 152 -8.15 -11.58 30.54
N LEU A 153 -7.49 -10.95 31.52
CA LEU A 153 -6.87 -11.72 32.61
C LEU A 153 -7.99 -12.47 33.34
N PRO A 154 -7.90 -13.80 33.52
CA PRO A 154 -8.83 -14.49 34.39
C PRO A 154 -8.64 -13.95 35.81
N LYS A 155 -9.74 -13.43 36.40
CA LYS A 155 -9.81 -13.16 37.83
C LYS A 155 -9.48 -14.46 38.54
N VAL A 156 -8.30 -14.53 39.14
CA VAL A 156 -7.93 -15.57 40.10
C VAL A 156 -8.94 -15.46 41.25
N GLY A 157 -9.89 -16.38 41.27
CA GLY A 157 -10.81 -16.55 42.38
C GLY A 157 -10.02 -16.97 43.61
N ARG A 158 -10.02 -16.12 44.63
CA ARG A 158 -9.73 -16.53 46.00
C ARG A 158 -11.01 -17.11 46.59
N THR A 159 -11.00 -18.39 46.88
CA THR A 159 -11.78 -19.04 47.95
C THR A 159 -10.95 -20.20 48.47
#